data_AF-A0A2D9Q4J9-F1
#
_entry.id   AF-A0A2D9Q4J9-F1
#
_cell.length_a   1.000
_cell.length_b   1.000
_cell.length_c   1.000
_cell.angle_alpha   90.00
_cell.angle_beta   90.00
_cell.angle_gamma   90.00
#
_symmetry.space_group_name_H-M   'P 1'
#
loop_
_entity.id
_entity.type
_entity.pdbx_description
1 polymer ?
#
loop_
_entity_poly.entity_id
_entity_poly.type
_entity_poly.pdbx_seq_one_letter_code
_entity_poly.pdbx_strand_id
1 'polypeptide(L)'
;MDTVSLHHTPFGLLKISAPEDGGYEATADRISAELRGLDLLEEVVSGTKTWSREVCALTGNTNLVAGLDGFELRIDVVKTILGFLIRRDPHLEVHIHRGRNRSVGTVERVCVLYNMNHPGCAIADALVSLVLLGEANWPDGATPHTL
;
A
#
# COMPACT_ATOMS: atom_id res chain seq x y z
N MET A 1 19.62 16.07 16.24
CA MET A 1 18.48 15.56 17.04
C MET A 1 17.57 14.89 16.04
N ASP A 2 17.54 13.57 16.02
CA ASP A 2 16.74 12.83 15.04
C ASP A 2 15.27 13.01 15.40
N THR A 3 14.55 13.81 14.60
CA THR A 3 13.11 14.01 14.72
C THR A 3 12.42 12.75 14.23
N VAL A 4 12.13 11.84 15.16
CA VAL A 4 11.28 10.68 14.90
C VAL A 4 9.83 11.09 15.14
N SER A 5 8.99 10.98 14.12
CA SER A 5 7.54 11.13 14.24
C SER A 5 6.87 9.76 14.17
N LEU A 6 5.89 9.57 15.04
CA LEU A 6 5.13 8.33 15.18
C LEU A 6 3.65 8.64 14.94
N HIS A 7 3.06 7.97 13.95
CA HIS A 7 1.65 8.14 13.61
C HIS A 7 0.95 6.78 13.63
N HIS A 8 -0.08 6.67 14.48
CA HIS A 8 -0.96 5.51 14.46
C HIS A 8 -1.94 5.63 13.31
N THR A 9 -2.10 4.54 12.56
CA THR A 9 -3.01 4.45 11.43
C THR A 9 -3.86 3.19 11.56
N PRO A 10 -4.99 3.08 10.84
CA PRO A 10 -5.78 1.85 10.79
C PRO A 10 -4.97 0.61 10.33
N PHE A 11 -3.88 0.82 9.60
CA PHE A 11 -3.05 -0.24 9.03
C PHE A 11 -1.78 -0.55 9.83
N GLY A 12 -1.56 0.13 10.96
CA GLY A 12 -0.39 -0.05 11.81
C GLY A 12 0.33 1.25 12.11
N LEU A 13 1.61 1.14 12.49
CA LEU A 13 2.40 2.27 12.96
C LEU A 13 3.30 2.82 11.85
N LEU A 14 3.10 4.08 11.49
CA LEU A 14 4.05 4.83 10.66
C LEU A 14 5.12 5.44 11.55
N LYS A 15 6.33 4.88 11.48
CA LYS A 15 7.53 5.46 12.09
C LYS A 15 8.34 6.17 11.02
N ILE A 16 8.28 7.50 11.02
CA ILE A 16 9.00 8.34 10.07
C ILE A 16 10.20 8.92 10.82
N SER A 17 11.40 8.54 10.40
CA SER A 17 12.66 9.08 10.89
C SER A 17 13.30 9.94 9.81
N ALA A 18 14.01 11.00 10.24
CA ALA A 18 14.87 11.75 9.35
C ALA A 18 15.85 10.80 8.62
N PRO A 19 16.09 11.00 7.32
CA PRO A 19 17.02 10.15 6.58
C PRO A 19 18.45 10.35 7.08
N GLU A 20 19.14 9.25 7.39
CA GLU A 20 20.53 9.25 7.91
C GLU A 20 21.52 9.89 6.91
N ASP A 21 21.21 9.85 5.61
CA ASP A 21 22.08 10.32 4.53
C ASP A 21 21.76 11.76 4.03
N GLY A 22 21.01 12.56 4.80
CA GLY A 22 20.58 13.90 4.35
C GLY A 22 19.59 13.86 3.17
N GLY A 23 18.86 12.75 3.05
CA GLY A 23 17.84 12.51 2.03
C GLY A 23 16.60 13.40 2.19
N TYR A 24 15.56 13.08 1.42
CA TYR A 24 14.32 13.83 1.43
C TYR A 24 13.59 13.74 2.78
N GLU A 25 13.39 14.89 3.43
CA GLU A 25 12.50 15.00 4.57
C GLU A 25 11.07 15.22 4.08
N ALA A 26 10.15 14.33 4.45
CA ALA A 26 8.74 14.49 4.12
C ALA A 26 8.18 15.72 4.85
N THR A 27 7.58 16.64 4.09
CA THR A 27 6.93 17.82 4.68
C THR A 27 5.72 17.41 5.52
N ALA A 28 5.38 18.22 6.53
CA ALA A 28 4.20 18.00 7.36
C ALA A 28 2.91 17.90 6.52
N ASP A 29 2.79 18.71 5.48
CA ASP A 29 1.65 18.68 4.54
C ASP A 29 1.56 17.34 3.79
N ARG A 30 2.72 16.77 3.40
CA ARG A 30 2.77 15.47 2.73
C ARG A 30 2.34 14.36 3.67
N ILE A 31 2.84 14.35 4.91
CA ILE A 31 2.45 13.38 5.92
C ILE A 31 0.94 13.48 6.20
N SER A 32 0.41 14.71 6.34
CA SER A 32 -1.03 14.94 6.53
C SER A 32 -1.86 14.45 5.34
N ALA A 33 -1.37 14.60 4.10
CA ALA A 33 -2.03 14.06 2.92
C ALA A 33 -2.06 12.52 2.95
N GLU A 34 -0.96 11.85 3.29
CA GLU A 34 -0.94 10.39 3.41
C GLU A 34 -1.88 9.88 4.50
N LEU A 35 -1.91 10.52 5.68
CA LEU A 35 -2.79 10.12 6.77
C LEU A 35 -4.27 10.21 6.38
N ARG A 36 -4.68 11.30 5.72
CA ARG A 36 -6.06 11.44 5.20
C ARG A 36 -6.38 10.39 4.14
N GLY A 37 -5.42 10.06 3.27
CA GLY A 37 -5.60 9.00 2.28
C GLY A 37 -5.72 7.61 2.91
N LEU A 38 -5.02 7.35 4.02
CA LEU A 38 -5.17 6.11 4.78
C LEU A 38 -6.52 6.02 5.49
N ASP A 39 -7.05 7.12 6.02
CA ASP A 39 -8.40 7.15 6.58
C ASP A 39 -9.44 6.83 5.49
N LEU A 40 -9.31 7.43 4.30
CA LEU A 40 -10.15 7.11 3.15
C LEU A 40 -10.02 5.65 2.71
N LEU A 41 -8.80 5.11 2.68
CA LEU A 41 -8.56 3.71 2.35
C LEU A 41 -9.27 2.78 3.34
N GLU A 42 -9.25 3.09 4.63
CA GLU A 42 -9.93 2.30 5.65
C GLU A 42 -11.46 2.35 5.49
N GLU A 43 -12.03 3.51 5.18
CA GLU A 43 -13.45 3.65 4.88
C GLU A 43 -13.85 2.81 3.67
N VAL A 44 -13.06 2.86 2.59
CA VAL A 44 -13.30 2.09 1.36
C VAL A 44 -13.22 0.59 1.65
N VAL A 45 -12.12 0.12 2.24
CA VAL A 45 -11.89 -1.31 2.52
C VAL A 45 -12.99 -1.88 3.42
N SER A 46 -13.48 -1.10 4.39
CA SER A 46 -14.59 -1.50 5.27
C SER A 46 -15.90 -1.80 4.51
N GLY A 47 -16.10 -1.23 3.33
CA GLY A 47 -17.26 -1.45 2.48
C GLY A 47 -17.07 -2.53 1.39
N THR A 48 -15.85 -3.00 1.16
CA THR A 48 -15.54 -3.97 0.10
C THR A 48 -15.90 -5.41 0.50
N LYS A 49 -16.15 -6.26 -0.50
CA LYS A 49 -16.38 -7.71 -0.32
C LYS A 49 -15.16 -8.54 -0.69
N THR A 50 -14.35 -8.05 -1.62
CA THR A 50 -13.19 -8.77 -2.16
C THR A 50 -11.98 -8.66 -1.24
N TRP A 51 -11.82 -7.51 -0.58
CA TRP A 51 -10.66 -7.23 0.25
C TRP A 51 -10.90 -7.59 1.71
N SER A 52 -9.88 -8.18 2.32
CA SER A 52 -9.83 -8.55 3.72
C SER A 52 -8.56 -8.00 4.36
N ARG A 53 -8.52 -8.01 5.69
CA ARG A 53 -7.40 -7.51 6.49
C ARG A 53 -6.67 -8.67 7.12
N GLU A 54 -5.35 -8.74 6.93
CA GLU A 54 -4.49 -9.73 7.58
C GLU A 54 -3.39 -9.01 8.37
N VAL A 55 -3.26 -9.34 9.65
CA VAL A 55 -2.16 -8.82 10.48
C VAL A 55 -0.89 -9.58 10.13
N CYS A 56 0.12 -8.87 9.66
CA CYS A 56 1.44 -9.42 9.43
C CYS A 56 2.10 -9.77 10.78
N ALA A 57 2.34 -11.05 11.03
CA ALA A 57 2.92 -11.51 12.29
C ALA A 57 4.34 -10.96 12.57
N LEU A 58 5.08 -10.55 11.53
CA LEU A 58 6.45 -10.05 11.65
C LEU A 58 6.50 -8.57 12.04
N THR A 59 5.60 -7.76 11.50
CA THR A 59 5.62 -6.29 11.66
C THR A 59 4.52 -5.79 12.59
N GLY A 60 3.47 -6.58 12.82
CA GLY A 60 2.25 -6.16 13.50
C GLY A 60 1.36 -5.23 12.66
N ASN A 61 1.77 -4.89 11.43
CA ASN A 61 0.99 -4.06 10.52
C ASN A 61 -0.08 -4.88 9.81
N THR A 62 -1.11 -4.20 9.35
CA THR A 62 -2.21 -4.80 8.59
C THR A 62 -1.95 -4.70 7.10
N ASN A 63 -1.96 -5.85 6.45
CA ASN A 63 -1.95 -5.96 5.00
C ASN A 63 -3.39 -6.06 4.47
N LEU A 64 -3.59 -5.53 3.27
CA LEU A 64 -4.81 -5.78 2.51
C LEU A 64 -4.64 -7.05 1.68
N VAL A 65 -5.64 -7.93 1.72
CA VAL A 65 -5.57 -9.26 1.12
C VAL A 65 -6.81 -9.52 0.27
N ALA A 66 -6.61 -9.88 -0.99
CA ALA A 66 -7.66 -10.31 -1.90
C ALA A 66 -7.37 -11.74 -2.37
N GLY A 67 -8.29 -12.67 -2.05
CA GLY A 67 -8.21 -14.05 -2.49
C GLY A 67 -8.85 -14.24 -3.86
N LEU A 68 -8.10 -14.80 -4.81
CA LEU A 68 -8.54 -15.15 -6.15
C LEU A 68 -8.30 -16.65 -6.37
N ASP A 69 -9.02 -17.29 -7.29
CA ASP A 69 -8.94 -18.74 -7.46
C ASP A 69 -7.49 -19.19 -7.79
N GLY A 70 -6.80 -19.75 -6.78
CA GLY A 70 -5.43 -20.28 -6.88
C GLY A 70 -4.31 -19.30 -6.54
N PHE A 71 -4.61 -18.05 -6.21
CA PHE A 71 -3.61 -17.07 -5.75
C PHE A 71 -4.21 -16.00 -4.85
N GLU A 72 -3.37 -15.35 -4.07
CA GLU A 72 -3.76 -14.31 -3.13
C GLU A 72 -2.90 -13.08 -3.37
N LEU A 73 -3.54 -11.93 -3.55
CA LEU A 73 -2.87 -10.65 -3.67
C LEU A 73 -2.77 -10.01 -2.28
N ARG A 74 -1.57 -9.58 -1.90
CA ARG A 74 -1.31 -8.88 -0.64
C ARG A 74 -0.69 -7.51 -0.92
N ILE A 75 -1.20 -6.49 -0.25
CA ILE A 75 -0.67 -5.13 -0.29
C ILE A 75 -0.16 -4.78 1.11
N ASP A 76 1.12 -4.43 1.20
CA ASP A 76 1.71 -3.87 2.42
C ASP A 76 1.56 -2.35 2.41
N VAL A 77 0.48 -1.88 3.04
CA VAL A 77 0.10 -0.45 3.06
C VAL A 77 1.19 0.37 3.74
N VAL A 78 1.61 -0.02 4.94
CA VAL A 78 2.58 0.74 5.74
C VAL A 78 3.94 0.80 5.03
N LYS A 79 4.43 -0.31 4.50
CA LYS A 79 5.71 -0.34 3.78
C LYS A 79 5.66 0.51 2.51
N THR A 80 4.52 0.55 1.81
CA THR A 80 4.31 1.43 0.66
C THR A 80 4.43 2.90 1.05
N ILE A 81 3.69 3.35 2.07
CA ILE A 81 3.73 4.75 2.52
C ILE A 81 5.13 5.12 2.99
N LEU A 82 5.78 4.28 3.80
CA LEU A 82 7.14 4.56 4.30
C LEU A 82 8.18 4.56 3.17
N GLY A 83 8.08 3.65 2.21
CA GLY A 83 8.93 3.63 1.01
C GLY A 83 8.84 4.95 0.25
N PHE A 84 7.63 5.47 0.08
CA PHE A 84 7.41 6.75 -0.59
C PHE A 84 7.90 7.95 0.23
N LEU A 85 7.56 8.03 1.52
CA LEU A 85 7.91 9.18 2.36
C LEU A 85 9.41 9.28 2.64
N ILE A 86 10.09 8.14 2.84
CA ILE A 86 11.51 8.11 3.24
C ILE A 86 12.42 8.00 2.01
N ARG A 87 12.08 7.13 1.05
CA ARG A 87 12.95 6.82 -0.10
C ARG A 87 12.50 7.43 -1.41
N ARG A 88 11.33 8.11 -1.43
CA ARG A 88 10.64 8.52 -2.66
C ARG A 88 10.45 7.35 -3.65
N ASP A 89 10.27 6.14 -3.12
CA ASP A 89 9.97 4.97 -3.94
C ASP A 89 8.54 5.09 -4.47
N PRO A 90 8.32 5.25 -5.78
CA PRO A 90 6.98 5.36 -6.35
C PRO A 90 6.29 3.99 -6.50
N HIS A 91 6.91 2.89 -6.08
CA HIS A 91 6.33 1.55 -6.24
C HIS A 91 5.46 1.17 -5.05
N LEU A 92 4.28 0.61 -5.35
CA LEU A 92 3.44 -0.03 -4.34
C LEU A 92 4.02 -1.39 -3.94
N GLU A 93 3.96 -1.72 -2.65
CA GLU A 93 4.44 -3.00 -2.11
C GLU A 93 3.38 -4.09 -2.25
N VAL A 94 3.23 -4.62 -3.47
CA VAL A 94 2.23 -5.64 -3.82
C VAL A 94 2.91 -7.00 -4.03
N HIS A 95 2.29 -8.05 -3.50
CA HIS A 95 2.80 -9.42 -3.58
C HIS A 95 1.69 -10.36 -4.03
N ILE A 96 2.01 -11.26 -4.98
CA ILE A 96 1.15 -12.39 -5.35
C ILE A 96 1.68 -13.64 -4.67
N HIS A 97 0.85 -14.24 -3.84
CA HIS A 97 1.09 -15.52 -3.21
C HIS A 97 0.34 -16.59 -4.02
N ARG A 98 1.06 -17.47 -4.72
CA ARG A 98 0.44 -18.61 -5.44
C ARG A 98 0.53 -19.86 -4.57
N GLY A 99 -0.35 -20.85 -4.76
CA GLY A 99 -0.18 -22.18 -4.16
C GLY A 99 -1.47 -22.99 -4.02
N ARG A 100 -1.42 -24.29 -4.37
CA ARG A 100 -2.51 -25.24 -4.07
C ARG A 100 -2.27 -25.84 -2.68
N ASN A 101 -3.26 -25.69 -1.79
CA ASN A 101 -3.36 -26.39 -0.50
C ASN A 101 -2.14 -26.30 0.44
N ARG A 102 -2.06 -25.22 1.22
CA ARG A 102 -1.30 -25.10 2.50
C ARG A 102 0.22 -25.37 2.49
N SER A 103 0.84 -25.66 1.35
CA SER A 103 2.30 -25.70 1.21
C SER A 103 2.74 -24.57 0.29
N VAL A 104 3.54 -23.65 0.86
CA VAL A 104 4.11 -22.44 0.27
C VAL A 104 4.28 -22.54 -1.25
N GLY A 105 3.39 -21.90 -1.99
CA GLY A 105 3.69 -21.58 -3.38
C GLY A 105 4.34 -20.20 -3.45
N THR A 106 4.83 -19.87 -4.64
CA THR A 106 5.73 -18.75 -4.88
C THR A 106 5.14 -17.42 -4.40
N VAL A 107 5.99 -16.60 -3.78
CA VAL A 107 5.70 -15.19 -3.50
C VAL A 107 6.40 -14.36 -4.56
N GLU A 108 5.63 -13.63 -5.35
CA GLU A 108 6.12 -12.76 -6.43
C GLU A 108 5.78 -11.31 -6.10
N ARG A 109 6.78 -10.42 -6.10
CA ARG A 109 6.53 -8.97 -5.94
C ARG A 109 6.03 -8.42 -7.27
N VAL A 110 4.85 -7.80 -7.25
CA VAL A 110 4.30 -7.08 -8.40
C VAL A 110 4.72 -5.62 -8.31
N CYS A 111 5.28 -5.13 -9.40
CA CYS A 111 5.72 -3.75 -9.50
C CYS A 111 4.56 -2.89 -10.00
N VAL A 112 3.91 -2.13 -9.13
CA VAL A 112 2.91 -1.13 -9.53
C VAL A 112 3.54 0.25 -9.40
N LEU A 113 3.80 0.90 -10.54
CA LEU A 113 4.44 2.22 -10.57
C LEU A 113 3.41 3.33 -10.42
N TYR A 114 3.51 4.09 -9.33
CA TYR A 114 2.73 5.30 -9.16
C TYR A 114 3.29 6.44 -10.03
N ASN A 115 2.49 6.91 -10.99
CA ASN A 115 2.86 8.04 -11.82
C ASN A 115 2.75 9.36 -11.03
N MET A 116 3.90 9.96 -10.70
CA MET A 116 4.00 11.22 -9.95
C MET A 116 3.69 12.49 -10.77
N ASN A 117 3.18 12.37 -12.00
CA ASN A 117 2.85 13.51 -12.86
C ASN A 117 1.76 14.45 -12.29
N HIS A 118 1.05 14.03 -11.23
CA HIS A 118 0.12 14.87 -10.48
C HIS A 118 0.72 15.28 -9.13
N PRO A 119 1.41 16.43 -9.04
CA PRO A 119 2.02 16.88 -7.81
C PRO A 119 0.94 17.17 -6.76
N GLY A 120 1.06 16.56 -5.58
CA GLY A 120 0.17 16.79 -4.43
C GLY A 120 -0.72 15.62 -4.06
N CYS A 121 -0.93 14.64 -4.95
CA CYS A 121 -1.66 13.41 -4.60
C CYS A 121 -0.85 12.53 -3.65
N ALA A 122 -1.52 11.95 -2.67
CA ALA A 122 -0.95 11.03 -1.70
C ALA A 122 -0.71 9.67 -2.38
N ILE A 123 0.35 8.94 -2.00
CA ILE A 123 0.50 7.56 -2.53
C ILE A 123 -0.61 6.65 -2.00
N ALA A 124 -1.20 6.98 -0.84
CA ALA A 124 -2.43 6.35 -0.37
C ALA A 124 -3.60 6.42 -1.37
N ASP A 125 -3.70 7.46 -2.20
CA ASP A 125 -4.76 7.57 -3.23
C ASP A 125 -4.60 6.47 -4.31
N ALA A 126 -3.37 6.07 -4.60
CA ALA A 126 -3.08 4.96 -5.51
C ALA A 126 -3.52 3.62 -4.91
N LEU A 127 -3.34 3.44 -3.59
CA LEU A 127 -3.84 2.27 -2.87
C LEU A 127 -5.38 2.21 -2.92
N VAL A 128 -6.05 3.34 -2.69
CA VAL A 128 -7.52 3.46 -2.81
C VAL A 128 -7.97 3.06 -4.21
N SER A 129 -7.30 3.60 -5.23
CA SER A 129 -7.61 3.30 -6.63
C SER A 129 -7.47 1.81 -6.94
N LEU A 130 -6.38 1.18 -6.50
CA LEU A 130 -6.13 -0.24 -6.70
C LEU A 130 -7.19 -1.11 -6.00
N VAL A 131 -7.58 -0.75 -4.77
CA VAL A 131 -8.64 -1.44 -4.03
C VAL A 131 -9.99 -1.34 -4.75
N LEU A 132 -10.37 -0.14 -5.19
CA LEU A 132 -11.62 0.09 -5.93
C LEU A 132 -11.65 -0.66 -7.27
N LEU A 133 -10.53 -0.68 -8.00
CA LEU A 133 -10.41 -1.43 -9.25
C LEU A 133 -10.56 -2.93 -9.03
N GLY A 134 -9.92 -3.46 -7.98
CA GLY A 134 -10.07 -4.86 -7.59
C GLY A 134 -11.50 -5.20 -7.18
N GLU A 135 -12.17 -4.32 -6.43
CA GLU A 135 -13.57 -4.54 -6.00
C GLU A 135 -14.56 -4.45 -7.17
N ALA A 136 -14.29 -3.61 -8.17
CA ALA A 136 -15.14 -3.47 -9.34
C ALA A 136 -15.08 -4.67 -10.31
N ASN A 137 -14.25 -5.69 -10.03
CA ASN A 137 -13.91 -6.75 -10.99
C ASN A 137 -13.57 -6.17 -12.36
N TRP A 138 -12.68 -5.17 -12.37
CA TRP A 138 -12.35 -4.43 -13.57
C TRP A 138 -11.94 -5.39 -14.71
N PRO A 139 -12.59 -5.32 -15.88
CA PRO A 139 -12.41 -6.35 -16.90
C PRO A 139 -11.04 -6.21 -17.58
N ASP A 140 -10.39 -7.35 -17.83
CA ASP A 140 -9.07 -7.43 -18.48
C ASP A 140 -9.01 -6.61 -19.78
N GLY A 141 -10.10 -6.60 -20.56
CA GLY A 141 -10.18 -5.86 -21.84
C GLY A 141 -10.29 -4.34 -21.72
N ALA A 142 -10.55 -3.81 -20.51
CA ALA A 142 -10.61 -2.38 -20.25
C ALA A 142 -9.33 -1.86 -19.56
N THR A 143 -8.40 -2.74 -19.20
CA THR A 143 -7.12 -2.37 -18.58
C THR A 143 -6.12 -1.95 -19.67
N PRO A 144 -5.64 -0.68 -19.67
CA PRO A 144 -4.58 -0.27 -20.58
C PRO A 144 -3.34 -1.15 -20.42
N HIS A 145 -2.64 -1.44 -21.52
CA HIS A 145 -1.43 -2.29 -21.53
C HIS A 145 -0.24 -1.72 -20.72
N THR A 146 -0.39 -0.56 -20.10
CA THR A 146 0.68 0.22 -19.47
C THR A 146 0.43 0.51 -17.99
N LEU A 147 -0.55 -0.16 -17.36
CA LEU A 147 -0.72 -0.13 -15.90
C LEU A 147 0.34 -1.00 -15.20
#